data_AF-A0A930UX69-F1
#
_entry.id   AF-A0A930UX69-F1
#
_cell.length_a   1.000
_cell.length_b   1.000
_cell.length_c   1.000
_cell.angle_alpha   90.00
_cell.angle_beta   90.00
_cell.angle_gamma   90.00
#
_symmetry.space_group_name_H-M   'P 1'
#
loop_
_entity.id
_entity.type
_entity.pdbx_description
1 polymer ?
#
loop_
_entity_poly.entity_id
_entity_poly.type
_entity_poly.pdbx_seq_one_letter_code
_entity_poly.pdbx_strand_id
1 'polypeptide(L)' 'MLDLNDLFLFAQVVKCGGFNATSRQTNIPKATISRRIAKLEQRSGLVYSTIEQLIA' A
#
# COMPACT_ATOMS: atom_id res chain seq x y z
N MET A 1 -8.88 -0.31 14.77
CA MET A 1 -7.80 -1.28 15.00
C MET A 1 -6.94 -1.36 13.73
N LEU A 2 -5.63 -1.25 13.88
CA LEU A 2 -4.65 -1.38 12.79
C LEU A 2 -4.64 -2.84 12.30
N ASP A 3 -4.79 -3.07 10.99
CA ASP A 3 -4.80 -4.43 10.45
C ASP A 3 -3.38 -4.81 10.01
N LEU A 4 -2.83 -5.87 10.62
CA LEU A 4 -1.50 -6.40 10.28
C LEU A 4 -1.39 -6.76 8.80
N ASN A 5 -2.49 -7.16 8.17
CA ASN A 5 -2.50 -7.48 6.75
C ASN A 5 -2.31 -6.23 5.88
N ASP A 6 -2.84 -5.08 6.31
CA ASP A 6 -2.65 -3.82 5.59
C ASP A 6 -1.21 -3.32 5.75
N LEU A 7 -0.61 -3.52 6.93
CA LEU A 7 0.80 -3.23 7.19
C LEU A 7 1.76 -4.11 6.37
N PHE A 8 1.45 -5.40 6.27
CA PHE A 8 2.17 -6.32 5.40
C PHE A 8 2.08 -5.88 3.94
N LEU A 9 0.88 -5.50 3.50
CA LEU A 9 0.65 -5.02 2.13
C LEU A 9 1.44 -3.74 1.84
N PHE A 10 1.50 -2.83 2.81
CA PHE A 10 2.31 -1.62 2.74
C PHE A 10 3.81 -1.95 2.63
N ALA A 11 4.34 -2.82 3.49
CA ALA A 11 5.74 -3.25 3.41
C ALA A 11 6.07 -3.88 2.05
N GLN A 12 5.14 -4.65 1.48
CA GLN A 12 5.32 -5.24 0.17
C GLN A 12 5.31 -4.18 -0.95
N VAL A 13 4.48 -3.15 -0.85
CA VAL A 13 4.48 -2.02 -1.81
C VAL A 13 5.78 -1.24 -1.78
N VAL A 14 6.33 -0.98 -0.59
CA VAL A 14 7.64 -0.35 -0.42
C VAL A 14 8.74 -1.24 -1.01
N LYS A 15 8.71 -2.55 -0.73
CA LYS A 15 9.70 -3.52 -1.23
C LYS A 15 9.67 -3.66 -2.77
N CYS A 16 8.49 -3.63 -3.37
CA CYS A 16 8.33 -3.78 -4.82
C CYS A 16 8.50 -2.47 -5.59
N GLY A 17 8.57 -1.32 -4.91
CA GLY A 17 8.68 -0.01 -5.55
C GLY A 17 7.39 0.43 -6.27
N GLY A 18 6.22 0.05 -5.75
CA GLY A 18 4.94 0.56 -6.24
C GLY A 18 3.84 -0.48 -6.47
N PHE A 19 2.62 0.00 -6.71
CA PHE A 19 1.42 -0.85 -6.75
C PHE A 19 1.39 -1.84 -7.91
N ASN A 20 1.88 -1.45 -9.10
CA ASN A 20 1.85 -2.33 -10.28
C ASN A 20 2.81 -3.52 -10.11
N ALA A 21 4.03 -3.26 -9.65
CA ALA A 21 5.01 -4.31 -9.36
C ALA A 21 4.51 -5.24 -8.25
N THR A 22 3.93 -4.67 -7.19
CA THR A 22 3.32 -5.44 -6.10
C THR A 22 2.16 -6.30 -6.59
N SER A 23 1.25 -5.73 -7.40
CA SER A 23 0.10 -6.45 -7.94
C SER A 23 0.52 -7.68 -8.75
N ARG A 24 1.58 -7.57 -9.54
CA ARG A 24 2.18 -8.69 -10.28
C ARG A 24 2.82 -9.74 -9.37
N GLN A 25 3.46 -9.33 -8.27
CA GLN A 25 4.13 -10.26 -7.35
C GLN A 25 3.18 -10.95 -6.37
N THR A 26 2.19 -10.24 -5.83
CA THR A 26 1.26 -10.76 -4.82
C THR A 26 -0.01 -11.34 -5.41
N ASN A 27 -0.21 -11.18 -6.73
CA ASN A 27 -1.43 -11.56 -7.43
C ASN A 27 -2.70 -10.86 -6.88
N ILE A 28 -2.53 -9.71 -6.24
CA ILE A 28 -3.63 -8.90 -5.69
C ILE A 28 -3.87 -7.75 -6.68
N PRO A 29 -5.13 -7.45 -7.04
CA PRO A 29 -5.42 -6.34 -7.94
C PRO A 29 -4.93 -4.99 -7.39
N LYS A 30 -4.35 -4.15 -8.25
CA LYS A 30 -3.91 -2.78 -7.93
C LYS A 30 -4.96 -1.99 -7.14
N ALA A 31 -6.23 -2.05 -7.58
CA ALA A 31 -7.33 -1.34 -6.94
C ALA A 31 -7.56 -1.78 -5.49
N THR A 32 -7.41 -3.08 -5.21
CA THR A 32 -7.49 -3.63 -3.85
C THR A 32 -6.31 -3.16 -3.01
N ILE A 33 -5.10 -3.18 -3.55
CA ILE A 33 -3.89 -2.72 -2.83
C ILE A 33 -4.02 -1.24 -2.49
N SER A 34 -4.33 -0.41 -3.48
CA SER A 34 -4.53 1.04 -3.30
C SER A 34 -5.61 1.36 -2.27
N ARG A 35 -6.78 0.69 -2.31
CA ARG A 35 -7.85 0.90 -1.34
C ARG A 35 -7.45 0.51 0.09
N ARG A 36 -6.72 -0.59 0.25
CA ARG A 36 -6.25 -1.06 1.57
C ARG A 36 -5.20 -0.14 2.16
N ILE A 37 -4.27 0.33 1.34
CA ILE A 37 -3.26 1.30 1.76
C ILE A 37 -3.90 2.65 2.12
N ALA A 38 -4.82 3.18 1.31
CA ALA A 38 -5.54 4.42 1.63
C ALA A 38 -6.31 4.31 2.96
N LYS A 39 -6.90 3.14 3.24
CA LYS A 39 -7.58 2.86 4.51
C LYS A 39 -6.60 2.79 5.69
N LEU A 40 -5.38 2.27 5.48
CA LEU A 40 -4.33 2.24 6.48
C LEU A 40 -3.79 3.65 6.79
N GLU A 41 -3.64 4.50 5.78
CA GLU A 41 -3.25 5.91 5.92
C GLU A 41 -4.29 6.69 6.73
N GLN A 42 -5.56 6.58 6.36
CA GLN A 42 -6.68 7.21 7.08
C GLN A 42 -6.73 6.80 8.57
N ARG A 43 -6.32 5.57 8.89
CA ARG A 43 -6.36 5.02 10.25
C ARG A 43 -5.14 5.39 11.09
N SER A 44 -3.99 5.56 10.46
CA SER A 44 -2.73 5.79 11.19
C SER A 44 -2.53 7.27 11.54
N GLY A 45 -3.33 8.19 10.98
CA GLY A 45 -3.13 9.63 11.15
C GLY A 45 -1.83 10.15 10.51
N LEU A 46 -1.07 9.26 9.88
CA LEU A 46 0.16 9.55 9.18
C LEU A 46 -0.20 9.91 7.75
N VAL A 47 -0.16 11.21 7.45
CA VAL A 47 -0.25 11.73 6.08
C VAL A 47 1.09 11.43 5.41
N TYR A 48 1.28 10.19 4.95
CA TYR A 48 2.36 9.87 4.04
C TYR A 48 1.90 10.20 2.64
N SER A 49 2.09 11.46 2.24
CA SER A 49 2.18 11.88 0.83
C SER A 49 3.22 11.07 0.02
N THR A 50 3.98 10.21 0.70
CA THR A 50 5.08 9.38 0.19
C THR A 50 4.65 8.31 -0.80
N ILE A 51 3.43 7.76 -0.75
CA ILE A 51 3.08 6.65 -1.66
C ILE A 51 2.71 7.15 -3.05
N GLU A 52 2.11 8.34 -3.18
CA GLU A 52 1.99 9.01 -4.49
C GLU A 52 3.36 9.41 -5.05
N GLN A 53 4.30 9.83 -4.19
CA GLN A 53 5.69 10.12 -4.61
C GLN A 53 6.52 8.87 -4.93
N LEU A 54 6.18 7.68 -4.41
CA LEU A 54 6.92 6.44 -4.69
C LEU A 54 6.64 5.86 -6.09
N ILE A 55 5.71 6.45 -6.84
CA ILE A 55 5.16 5.91 -8.10
C ILE A 55 5.21 6.95 -9.25
N ALA A 56 5.70 8.16 -8.98
CA ALA A 56 6.09 9.14 -9.99
C ALA A 56 7.61 9.04 -10.22
#